data_AF-A0A934LE79-F1
#
_entry.id   AF-A0A934LE79-F1
#
_cell.length_a   1.000
_cell.length_b   1.000
_cell.length_c   1.000
_cell.angle_alpha   90.00
_cell.angle_beta   90.00
_cell.angle_gamma   90.00
#
_symmetry.space_group_name_H-M   'P 1'
#
loop_
_entity.id
_entity.type
_entity.pdbx_description
1 polymer ?
#
loop_
_entity_poly.entity_id
_entity_poly.type
_entity_poly.pdbx_seq_one_letter_code
_entity_poly.pdbx_strand_id
1 'polypeptide(L)'
;MLAKMTSKNQLTLPKSVTAAVDSPEYFEVEAVNGQIVLTPVRIQRGDAVRAKLAELGLQEQDIAAAVQWARQAPAAPATKAARKK
;
A
#
# COMPACT_ATOMS: atom_id res chain seq x y z
N MET A 1 -14.45 -24.66 -8.60
CA MET A 1 -13.06 -25.12 -8.35
C MET A 1 -12.96 -25.54 -6.90
N LEU A 2 -12.16 -26.55 -6.57
CA LEU A 2 -12.00 -27.06 -5.20
C LEU A 2 -10.55 -26.80 -4.73
N ALA A 3 -10.40 -26.39 -3.47
CA ALA A 3 -9.10 -26.24 -2.81
C ALA A 3 -8.96 -27.31 -1.72
N LYS A 4 -7.73 -27.75 -1.43
CA LYS A 4 -7.43 -28.75 -0.41
C LYS A 4 -6.66 -28.11 0.74
N MET A 5 -6.95 -28.53 1.96
CA MET A 5 -6.15 -28.20 3.14
C MET A 5 -4.85 -29.03 3.16
N THR A 6 -3.72 -28.39 3.39
CA THR A 6 -2.43 -29.09 3.58
C THR A 6 -2.26 -29.57 5.03
N SER A 7 -1.23 -30.37 5.29
CA SER A 7 -0.89 -30.86 6.64
C SER A 7 -0.53 -29.77 7.66
N LYS A 8 -0.28 -28.54 7.19
CA LYS A 8 0.04 -27.39 8.05
C LYS A 8 -1.14 -26.42 8.19
N ASN A 9 -2.36 -26.89 7.93
CA ASN A 9 -3.56 -26.06 7.92
C ASN A 9 -3.44 -24.87 6.94
N GLN A 10 -2.80 -25.09 5.79
CA GLN A 10 -2.70 -24.09 4.73
C GLN A 10 -3.76 -24.34 3.67
N LEU A 11 -4.44 -23.28 3.26
CA LEU A 11 -5.40 -23.27 2.15
C LEU A 11 -4.78 -22.57 0.94
N THR A 12 -4.59 -23.30 -0.15
CA THR A 12 -4.08 -22.72 -1.40
C THR A 12 -5.23 -22.36 -2.31
N LEU A 13 -5.33 -21.07 -2.68
CA LEU A 13 -6.37 -20.57 -3.57
C LEU A 13 -5.89 -20.52 -5.03
N PRO A 14 -6.76 -20.81 -6.02
CA PRO A 14 -6.44 -20.59 -7.42
C PRO A 14 -6.14 -19.11 -7.71
N LYS A 15 -5.14 -18.85 -8.55
CA LYS A 15 -4.74 -17.49 -8.94
C LYS A 15 -5.91 -16.67 -9.53
N SER A 16 -6.83 -17.32 -10.23
CA SER A 16 -8.02 -16.66 -10.79
C SER A 16 -8.93 -16.09 -9.71
N VAL A 17 -9.01 -16.72 -8.54
CA VAL A 17 -9.83 -16.25 -7.42
C VAL A 17 -9.16 -15.07 -6.72
N THR A 18 -7.86 -15.15 -6.44
CA THR A 18 -7.12 -14.05 -5.80
C THR A 18 -7.00 -12.82 -6.70
N ALA A 19 -6.93 -13.02 -8.02
CA ALA A 19 -6.93 -11.92 -8.99
C ALA A 19 -8.27 -11.16 -9.03
N ALA A 20 -9.39 -11.82 -8.73
CA ALA A 20 -10.71 -11.18 -8.70
C ALA A 20 -10.87 -10.19 -7.53
N VAL A 21 -9.97 -10.23 -6.54
CA VAL A 21 -9.97 -9.37 -5.34
C VAL A 21 -8.73 -8.48 -5.26
N ASP A 22 -8.14 -8.13 -6.41
CA ASP A 22 -6.96 -7.24 -6.54
C ASP A 22 -5.65 -7.76 -5.93
N SER A 23 -5.49 -9.08 -5.78
CA SER A 23 -4.25 -9.72 -5.31
C SER A 23 -3.67 -9.11 -4.01
N PRO A 24 -4.44 -9.08 -2.92
CA PRO A 24 -4.00 -8.50 -1.65
C PRO A 24 -2.93 -9.39 -1.01
N GLU A 25 -2.04 -8.77 -0.23
CA GLU A 25 -0.98 -9.47 0.50
C GLU A 25 -1.50 -10.15 1.78
N TYR A 26 -2.58 -9.59 2.36
CA TYR A 26 -3.19 -10.07 3.60
C TYR A 26 -4.71 -10.17 3.48
N PHE A 27 -5.27 -11.12 4.21
CA PHE A 27 -6.70 -11.30 4.37
C PHE A 27 -7.04 -11.33 5.86
N GLU A 28 -8.11 -10.65 6.23
CA GLU A 28 -8.83 -10.97 7.45
C GLU A 28 -9.61 -12.27 7.21
N VAL A 29 -9.60 -13.16 8.21
CA VAL A 29 -10.18 -14.50 8.11
C VAL A 29 -11.19 -14.69 9.22
N GLU A 30 -12.44 -14.94 8.85
CA GLU A 30 -13.52 -15.22 9.79
C GLU A 30 -14.34 -16.44 9.36
N ALA A 31 -14.96 -17.10 10.35
CA ALA A 31 -15.89 -18.21 10.11
C ALA A 31 -17.32 -17.73 10.35
N VAL A 32 -18.11 -17.62 9.28
CA VAL A 32 -19.49 -17.11 9.32
C VAL A 32 -20.41 -18.17 8.73
N ASN A 33 -21.36 -18.67 9.52
CA ASN A 33 -22.35 -19.68 9.09
C ASN A 33 -21.73 -20.91 8.41
N GLY A 34 -20.58 -21.39 8.92
CA GLY A 34 -19.86 -22.53 8.36
C GLY A 34 -19.06 -22.23 7.09
N GLN A 35 -18.95 -20.96 6.69
CA GLN A 35 -18.12 -20.50 5.57
C GLN A 35 -16.89 -19.78 6.10
N ILE A 36 -15.74 -19.96 5.43
CA ILE A 36 -14.55 -19.15 5.68
C ILE A 36 -14.64 -17.94 4.75
N VAL A 37 -14.75 -16.75 5.33
CA VAL A 37 -14.75 -15.48 4.60
C VAL A 37 -13.34 -14.92 4.64
N LEU A 38 -12.85 -14.51 3.47
CA LEU A 38 -11.54 -13.91 3.29
C LEU A 38 -11.73 -12.49 2.79
N THR A 39 -11.51 -11.52 3.67
CA THR A 39 -11.66 -10.10 3.33
C THR A 39 -10.27 -9.52 3.03
N PRO A 40 -10.01 -9.01 1.82
CA PRO A 40 -8.75 -8.33 1.49
C PRO A 40 -8.46 -7.19 2.46
N VAL A 41 -7.31 -7.23 3.12
CA VAL A 41 -6.86 -6.13 3.98
C VAL A 41 -5.59 -5.53 3.39
N ARG A 42 -5.62 -4.22 3.19
CA ARG A 42 -4.40 -3.46 2.91
C ARG A 42 -3.80 -3.08 4.25
N ILE A 43 -2.66 -3.67 4.61
CA ILE A 43 -1.87 -3.16 5.73
C ILE A 43 -1.34 -1.79 5.29
N GLN A 44 -2.01 -0.72 5.76
CA GLN A 44 -1.58 0.63 5.47
C GLN A 44 -0.31 0.91 6.27
N ARG A 45 0.85 0.86 5.59
CA ARG A 45 2.08 1.46 6.12
C ARG A 45 1.92 2.96 6.39
N GLY A 46 0.86 3.59 5.88
CA GLY A 46 0.53 5.00 6.15
C GLY A 46 0.42 5.31 7.64
N ASP A 47 -0.14 4.42 8.46
CA ASP A 47 -0.23 4.65 9.91
C ASP A 47 1.13 4.49 10.58
N ALA A 48 1.94 3.52 10.15
CA ALA A 48 3.33 3.39 10.60
C ALA A 48 4.17 4.61 10.20
N VAL A 49 3.94 5.17 9.01
CA VAL A 49 4.58 6.40 8.54
C VAL A 49 4.10 7.60 9.36
N ARG A 50 2.80 7.76 9.61
CA ARG A 50 2.26 8.83 10.45
C ARG A 50 2.76 8.73 11.90
N ALA A 51 2.79 7.53 12.46
CA ALA A 51 3.37 7.26 13.78
C ALA A 51 4.85 7.64 13.80
N LYS A 52 5.61 7.30 12.74
CA LYS A 52 7.02 7.66 12.65
C LYS A 52 7.24 9.17 12.50
N LEU A 53 6.38 9.86 11.75
CA LEU A 53 6.42 11.32 11.63
C LEU A 53 6.11 11.97 12.99
N ALA A 54 5.12 11.46 13.73
CA ALA A 54 4.80 11.93 15.07
C ALA A 54 5.95 11.69 16.08
N GLU A 55 6.62 10.54 16.03
CA GLU A 55 7.84 10.26 16.84
C GLU A 55 8.96 11.26 16.56
N LEU A 56 9.10 11.71 15.31
CA LEU A 56 10.09 12.71 14.90
C LEU A 56 9.64 14.14 15.22
N GLY A 57 8.49 14.31 15.88
CA GLY A 57 7.92 15.61 16.23
C GLY A 57 7.28 16.34 15.05
N LEU A 58 7.18 15.72 13.88
CA LEU A 58 6.59 16.30 12.68
C LEU A 58 5.08 16.23 12.75
N GLN A 59 4.46 17.40 12.88
CA GLN A 59 3.01 17.55 12.98
C GLN A 59 2.38 17.78 11.59
N GLU A 60 1.06 17.72 11.53
CA GLU A 60 0.31 17.89 10.28
C GLU A 60 0.60 19.24 9.60
N GLN A 61 0.80 20.30 10.40
CA GLN A 61 1.24 21.61 9.90
C GLN A 61 2.63 21.59 9.24
N ASP A 62 3.57 20.79 9.74
CA ASP A 62 4.92 20.69 9.19
C ASP A 62 4.89 20.01 7.82
N ILE A 63 4.02 18.99 7.69
CA ILE A 63 3.77 18.30 6.42
C ILE A 63 3.11 19.26 5.42
N ALA A 64 2.10 20.02 5.86
CA ALA A 64 1.43 21.00 5.01
C ALA A 64 2.40 22.09 4.52
N ALA A 65 3.26 22.61 5.40
CA ALA A 65 4.28 23.59 5.05
C ALA A 65 5.32 23.01 4.08
N ALA A 66 5.77 21.77 4.29
CA ALA A 66 6.71 21.10 3.39
C ALA A 66 6.11 20.86 2.00
N VAL A 67 4.83 20.47 1.91
CA VAL A 67 4.13 20.29 0.63
C VAL A 67 3.93 21.63 -0.08
N GLN A 68 3.57 22.69 0.64
CA GLN A 68 3.46 24.04 0.08
C GLN A 68 4.81 24.53 -0.45
N TRP A 69 5.88 24.38 0.34
CA TRP A 69 7.24 24.72 -0.06
C TRP A 69 7.69 23.96 -1.30
N ALA A 70 7.50 22.63 -1.34
CA ALA A 70 7.86 21.79 -2.48
C ALA A 70 7.11 22.17 -3.77
N ARG A 71 5.86 22.64 -3.66
CA ARG A 71 5.05 23.11 -4.79
C ARG A 71 5.40 24.52 -5.25
N GLN A 72 6.08 25.31 -4.42
CA GLN A 72 6.59 26.64 -4.78
C GLN A 72 7.98 26.60 -5.40
N ALA A 73 8.72 25.50 -5.25
CA ALA A 73 9.95 25.31 -6.00
C ALA A 73 9.62 25.20 -7.50
N PRO A 74 10.18 26.06 -8.38
CA PRO A 74 10.02 25.87 -9.81
C PRO A 74 10.66 24.53 -10.20
N ALA A 75 9.99 23.80 -11.10
CA ALA A 75 10.56 22.64 -11.75
C ALA A 75 11.99 22.97 -12.23
N ALA A 76 12.93 22.06 -11.95
CA ALA A 76 14.34 22.19 -12.30
C ALA A 76 14.55 22.70 -13.74
N PRO A 77 15.63 23.46 -14.01
CA PRO A 77 15.81 24.18 -15.26
C PRO A 77 15.88 23.22 -16.45
N ALA A 78 15.20 23.58 -17.53
CA ALA A 78 15.30 22.91 -18.81
C ALA A 78 16.77 22.72 -19.22
N THR A 79 17.14 21.47 -19.49
CA THR A 79 18.39 21.10 -20.17
C THR A 79 18.56 21.93 -21.43
N LYS A 80 19.53 22.85 -21.45
CA LYS A 80 19.92 23.54 -22.69
C LYS A 80 20.58 22.53 -23.62
N ALA A 81 19.81 22.04 -24.57
CA ALA A 81 20.32 21.37 -25.75
C ALA A 81 21.18 22.34 -26.57
N ALA A 82 22.35 21.82 -26.99
CA ALA A 82 23.14 22.15 -28.18
C ALA A 82 23.28 23.63 -28.64
N ARG A 83 24.53 24.09 -28.73
CA ARG A 83 24.94 24.90 -29.88
C ARG A 83 26.36 24.56 -30.31
N LYS A 84 26.47 23.87 -31.45
CA LYS A 84 27.66 23.78 -32.30
C LYS A 84 28.09 25.19 -32.72
N LYS A 85 29.39 25.48 -32.67
CA LYS A 85 30.14 26.02 -33.80
C LYS A 85 31.62 25.68 -33.64
#